data_AF-A0A846P111-F1
#
_entry.id   AF-A0A846P111-F1
#
_cell.length_a   1.000
_cell.length_b   1.000
_cell.length_c   1.000
_cell.angle_alpha   90.00
_cell.angle_beta   90.00
_cell.angle_gamma   90.00
#
_symmetry.space_group_name_H-M   'P 1'
#
loop_
_entity.id
_entity.type
_entity.pdbx_description
1 polymer ?
#
loop_
_entity_poly.entity_id
_entity_poly.type
_entity_poly.pdbx_seq_one_letter_code
_entity_poly.pdbx_strand_id
1 'polypeptide(L)'
;MKKHTGFLYRSTYILAIFSTGFSVYNMLATMIYKNQIFIERDMFSSVEILILIGFGLILVFDIVSILWILLRKHPSRNIVISDIPTMVFGTLCLVSLPGEKVMVDEIGREYLLGWEVLGEWIILYIFLTIQLTYNLVILLQLFRACNAQYGEGKI
;
A
#
# COMPACT_ATOMS: atom_id res chain seq x y z
N MET A 1 -14.25 -3.01 25.80
CA MET A 1 -13.70 -2.17 24.70
C MET A 1 -12.18 -2.24 24.50
N LYS A 2 -11.32 -2.34 25.52
CA LYS A 2 -9.85 -2.39 25.36
C LYS A 2 -9.29 -3.58 24.54
N LYS A 3 -10.03 -4.69 24.44
CA LYS A 3 -9.56 -5.93 23.76
C LYS A 3 -9.61 -5.82 22.22
N HIS A 4 -10.60 -5.11 21.67
CA HIS A 4 -10.76 -4.95 20.22
C HIS A 4 -9.68 -4.05 19.60
N THR A 5 -9.24 -3.03 20.32
CA THR A 5 -8.18 -2.13 19.86
C THR A 5 -6.82 -2.81 19.76
N GLY A 6 -6.53 -3.79 20.63
CA GLY A 6 -5.29 -4.57 20.57
C GLY A 6 -5.25 -5.54 19.38
N PHE A 7 -6.38 -6.19 19.08
CA PHE A 7 -6.48 -7.07 17.91
C PHE A 7 -6.33 -6.29 16.59
N LEU A 8 -7.02 -5.15 16.49
CA LEU A 8 -6.95 -4.30 15.30
C LEU A 8 -5.53 -3.78 15.07
N TYR A 9 -4.86 -3.30 16.12
CA TYR A 9 -3.45 -2.89 16.06
C TYR A 9 -2.51 -4.00 15.53
N ARG A 10 -2.59 -5.22 16.09
CA ARG A 10 -1.74 -6.35 15.65
C ARG A 10 -2.02 -6.72 14.20
N SER A 11 -3.29 -6.72 13.81
CA SER A 11 -3.72 -7.02 12.45
C SER A 11 -3.20 -5.97 11.47
N THR A 12 -3.36 -4.68 11.78
CA THR A 12 -2.85 -3.58 10.95
C THR A 12 -1.31 -3.63 10.84
N TYR A 13 -0.60 -3.99 11.91
CA TYR A 13 0.86 -4.11 11.88
C TYR A 13 1.34 -5.23 10.95
N ILE A 14 0.73 -6.41 11.03
CA ILE A 14 1.05 -7.53 10.15
C ILE A 14 0.72 -7.16 8.70
N LEU A 15 -0.47 -6.58 8.45
CA LEU A 15 -0.87 -6.12 7.13
C LEU A 15 0.08 -5.05 6.59
N ALA A 16 0.58 -4.13 7.42
CA ALA A 16 1.53 -3.10 7.00
C ALA A 16 2.84 -3.70 6.47
N ILE A 17 3.38 -4.72 7.15
CA ILE A 17 4.61 -5.41 6.71
C ILE A 17 4.36 -6.09 5.36
N PHE A 18 3.29 -6.88 5.24
CA PHE A 18 2.96 -7.55 3.99
C PHE A 18 2.67 -6.57 2.85
N SER A 19 1.87 -5.52 3.10
CA SER A 19 1.53 -4.49 2.12
C SER A 19 2.76 -3.73 1.62
N THR A 20 3.69 -3.40 2.52
CA THR A 20 4.96 -2.78 2.15
C THR A 20 5.78 -3.71 1.26
N GLY A 21 5.90 -4.99 1.65
CA GLY A 21 6.62 -5.99 0.86
C GLY A 21 6.01 -6.19 -0.54
N PHE A 22 4.68 -6.29 -0.63
CA PHE A 22 3.97 -6.41 -1.91
C PHE A 22 4.06 -5.15 -2.76
N SER A 23 4.05 -3.96 -2.15
CA SER A 23 4.23 -2.70 -2.88
C SER A 23 5.61 -2.63 -3.54
N VAL A 24 6.68 -2.97 -2.81
CA VAL A 24 8.04 -3.07 -3.37
C VAL A 24 8.11 -4.16 -4.45
N TYR A 25 7.51 -5.33 -4.20
CA TYR A 25 7.45 -6.40 -5.18
C TYR A 25 6.75 -5.94 -6.47
N ASN A 26 5.58 -5.30 -6.37
CA ASN A 26 4.82 -4.82 -7.53
C ASN A 26 5.64 -3.83 -8.35
N MET A 27 6.30 -2.86 -7.72
CA MET A 27 7.19 -1.91 -8.40
C MET A 27 8.30 -2.64 -9.18
N LEU A 28 8.98 -3.59 -8.55
CA LEU A 28 10.07 -4.34 -9.20
C LEU A 28 9.56 -5.30 -10.27
N ALA A 29 8.44 -5.97 -10.01
CA ALA A 29 7.86 -6.95 -10.91
C ALA A 29 7.37 -6.28 -12.20
N THR A 30 6.73 -5.12 -12.10
CA THR A 30 6.34 -4.34 -13.29
C THR A 30 7.55 -3.89 -14.11
N MET A 31 8.68 -3.58 -13.47
CA MET A 31 9.92 -3.21 -14.17
C MET A 31 10.55 -4.41 -14.91
N ILE A 32 10.70 -5.52 -14.21
CA ILE A 32 11.51 -6.67 -14.63
C ILE A 32 10.71 -7.55 -15.60
N TYR A 33 9.45 -7.84 -15.28
CA TYR A 33 8.61 -8.78 -16.02
C TYR A 33 7.68 -8.10 -17.02
N LYS A 34 8.00 -6.88 -17.46
CA LYS A 34 7.17 -6.09 -18.38
C LYS A 34 6.68 -6.89 -19.59
N ASN A 35 7.55 -7.70 -20.21
CA ASN A 35 7.19 -8.47 -21.40
C ASN A 35 6.18 -9.58 -21.06
N GLN A 36 6.33 -10.24 -19.92
CA GLN A 36 5.43 -11.30 -19.47
C GLN A 36 4.08 -10.75 -19.01
N ILE A 37 4.06 -9.53 -18.44
CA ILE A 37 2.84 -8.88 -17.95
C ILE A 37 2.01 -8.30 -19.10
N PHE A 38 2.67 -7.73 -20.12
CA PHE A 38 1.98 -6.94 -21.15
C PHE A 38 1.90 -7.61 -22.52
N ILE A 39 2.85 -8.48 -22.89
CA ILE A 39 2.97 -9.01 -24.26
C ILE A 39 2.45 -10.46 -24.35
N GLU A 40 2.78 -11.31 -23.39
CA GLU A 40 2.44 -12.74 -23.40
C GLU A 40 1.12 -13.04 -22.64
N ARG A 41 0.00 -12.46 -23.11
CA ARG A 41 -1.32 -12.54 -22.43
C ARG A 41 -2.10 -13.85 -22.63
N ASP A 42 -1.57 -14.83 -23.36
CA ASP A 42 -2.34 -16.03 -23.74
C ASP A 42 -2.66 -16.97 -22.56
N MET A 43 -1.95 -16.86 -21.43
CA MET A 43 -2.30 -17.47 -20.15
C MET A 43 -1.91 -16.55 -19.01
N PHE A 44 -2.76 -16.42 -17.97
CA PHE A 44 -2.43 -15.69 -16.75
C PHE A 44 -1.07 -16.14 -16.21
N SER A 45 -0.07 -15.27 -16.34
CA SER A 45 1.25 -15.54 -15.78
C SER A 45 1.15 -15.56 -14.27
N SER A 46 1.86 -16.48 -13.61
CA SER A 46 1.95 -16.51 -12.15
C SER A 46 2.36 -15.16 -11.55
N VAL A 47 3.14 -14.36 -12.31
CA VAL A 47 3.57 -13.02 -11.92
C VAL A 47 2.39 -12.04 -11.90
N GLU A 48 1.50 -12.09 -12.89
CA GLU A 48 0.32 -11.22 -12.97
C GLU A 48 -0.63 -11.48 -11.80
N ILE A 49 -0.87 -12.76 -11.49
CA ILE A 49 -1.70 -13.15 -10.34
C ILE A 49 -1.09 -12.63 -9.03
N LEU A 50 0.23 -12.74 -8.87
CA LEU A 50 0.92 -12.20 -7.68
C LEU A 50 0.81 -10.68 -7.58
N ILE A 51 0.94 -9.95 -8.69
CA ILE A 51 0.76 -8.50 -8.72
C ILE A 51 -0.68 -8.12 -8.32
N LEU A 52 -1.68 -8.82 -8.86
CA LEU A 52 -3.10 -8.60 -8.53
C LEU A 52 -3.39 -8.86 -7.05
N ILE A 53 -2.85 -9.95 -6.50
CA ILE A 53 -2.93 -10.24 -5.06
C ILE A 53 -2.27 -9.12 -4.25
N GLY A 54 -1.12 -8.63 -4.70
CA GLY A 54 -0.42 -7.50 -4.09
C GLY A 54 -1.28 -6.24 -4.02
N PHE A 55 -1.92 -5.85 -5.13
CA PHE A 55 -2.84 -4.71 -5.15
C PHE A 55 -4.05 -4.93 -4.25
N GLY A 56 -4.62 -6.13 -4.24
CA GLY A 56 -5.72 -6.48 -3.34
C GLY A 56 -5.34 -6.35 -1.87
N LEU A 57 -4.12 -6.76 -1.50
CA LEU A 57 -3.61 -6.66 -0.14
C LEU A 57 -3.33 -5.20 0.25
N ILE A 58 -2.81 -4.39 -0.66
CA ILE A 58 -2.62 -2.93 -0.47
C ILE A 58 -3.98 -2.24 -0.24
N LEU A 59 -4.99 -2.55 -1.03
CA LEU A 59 -6.34 -1.99 -0.86
C LEU A 59 -6.94 -2.34 0.51
N VAL A 60 -6.86 -3.61 0.92
CA VAL A 60 -7.33 -4.03 2.25
C VAL A 60 -6.55 -3.32 3.34
N PHE A 61 -5.24 -3.16 3.17
CA PHE A 61 -4.40 -2.44 4.11
C PHE A 61 -4.83 -0.97 4.26
N ASP A 62 -5.08 -0.25 3.17
CA ASP A 62 -5.49 1.16 3.20
C ASP A 62 -6.83 1.35 3.94
N ILE A 63 -7.80 0.48 3.68
CA ILE A 63 -9.09 0.51 4.38
C ILE A 63 -8.87 0.29 5.88
N VAL A 64 -8.10 -0.75 6.25
CA VAL A 64 -7.86 -1.13 7.65
C VAL A 64 -7.02 -0.08 8.38
N SER A 65 -6.06 0.55 7.73
CA SER A 65 -5.20 1.58 8.32
C SER A 65 -5.98 2.87 8.57
N ILE A 66 -6.84 3.30 7.64
CA ILE A 66 -7.75 4.44 7.85
C ILE A 66 -8.72 4.15 9.00
N LEU A 67 -9.34 2.96 9.03
CA LEU A 67 -10.21 2.55 10.14
C LEU A 67 -9.46 2.51 11.47
N TRP A 68 -8.21 2.06 11.48
CA TRP A 68 -7.36 2.07 12.67
C TRP A 68 -7.14 3.50 13.18
N ILE A 69 -6.82 4.45 12.30
CA ILE A 69 -6.63 5.87 12.68
C ILE A 69 -7.94 6.45 13.23
N LEU A 70 -9.08 6.23 12.56
CA LEU A 70 -10.39 6.71 12.98
C LEU A 70 -10.83 6.18 14.35
N LEU A 71 -10.55 4.91 14.63
CA LEU A 71 -10.95 4.25 15.88
C LEU A 71 -9.97 4.49 17.04
N ARG A 72 -8.82 5.14 16.77
CA ARG A 72 -7.80 5.44 17.77
C ARG A 72 -8.30 6.53 18.73
N LYS A 73 -8.86 6.11 19.87
CA LYS A 73 -9.42 7.02 20.90
C LYS A 73 -8.41 7.79 21.76
N HIS A 74 -7.11 7.60 21.58
CA HIS A 74 -6.10 8.30 22.39
C HIS A 74 -4.96 8.81 21.51
N PRO A 75 -4.86 10.13 21.27
CA PRO A 75 -3.59 10.74 20.94
C PRO A 75 -2.72 10.52 22.18
N SER A 76 -1.79 9.57 22.10
CA SER A 76 -0.70 9.51 23.07
C SER A 76 0.02 10.85 22.99
N ARG A 77 0.00 11.60 24.09
CA ARG A 77 0.38 13.02 24.22
C ARG A 77 1.81 13.35 23.72
N ASN A 78 2.59 12.32 23.35
CA ASN A 78 3.99 12.40 22.96
C ASN A 78 4.32 11.95 21.52
N ILE A 79 3.33 11.58 20.69
CA ILE A 79 3.59 11.24 19.27
C ILE A 79 3.03 12.35 18.39
N VAL A 80 3.90 13.25 17.95
CA VAL A 80 3.62 14.55 17.29
C VAL A 80 3.09 14.43 15.85
N ILE A 81 2.91 13.22 15.30
CA ILE A 81 2.33 13.08 13.96
C ILE A 81 0.82 13.26 14.08
N SER A 82 0.33 14.41 13.60
CA SER A 82 -1.11 14.67 13.51
C SER A 82 -1.78 13.57 12.68
N ASP A 83 -2.85 12.99 13.23
CA ASP A 83 -3.61 11.91 12.60
C ASP A 83 -4.31 12.40 11.31
N ILE A 84 -4.61 13.71 11.21
CA ILE A 84 -5.33 14.32 10.07
C ILE A 84 -4.52 14.21 8.75
N PRO A 85 -3.27 14.69 8.65
CA PRO A 85 -2.43 14.49 7.47
C PRO A 85 -2.34 13.03 7.04
N THR A 86 -2.23 12.10 8.00
CA THR A 86 -2.12 10.67 7.71
C THR A 86 -3.42 10.12 7.13
N MET A 87 -4.58 10.56 7.64
CA MET A 87 -5.88 10.21 7.07
C MET A 87 -6.07 10.78 5.66
N VAL A 88 -5.72 12.05 5.44
CA VAL A 88 -5.81 12.68 4.11
C VAL A 88 -4.92 11.93 3.13
N PHE A 89 -3.71 11.58 3.55
CA PHE A 89 -2.77 10.85 2.72
C PHE A 89 -3.25 9.43 2.39
N GLY A 90 -3.79 8.70 3.38
CA GLY A 90 -4.39 7.39 3.14
C GLY A 90 -5.62 7.44 2.24
N THR A 91 -6.47 8.47 2.40
CA THR A 91 -7.63 8.68 1.51
C THR A 91 -7.17 8.93 0.07
N LEU A 92 -6.11 9.73 -0.11
CA LEU A 92 -5.52 9.97 -1.42
C LEU A 92 -5.00 8.68 -2.05
N CYS A 93 -4.30 7.84 -1.28
CA CYS A 93 -3.82 6.52 -1.72
C CYS A 93 -4.96 5.59 -2.16
N LEU A 94 -6.02 5.53 -1.35
CA LEU A 94 -7.20 4.72 -1.65
C LEU A 94 -7.90 5.17 -2.96
N VAL A 95 -7.96 6.48 -3.20
CA VAL A 95 -8.52 7.06 -4.43
C VAL A 95 -7.58 6.91 -5.63
N SER A 96 -6.26 6.84 -5.42
CA SER A 96 -5.28 6.66 -6.50
C SER A 96 -5.17 5.21 -6.99
N LEU A 97 -5.52 4.20 -6.17
CA LEU A 97 -5.47 2.77 -6.55
C LEU A 97 -6.21 2.44 -7.87
N PRO A 98 -7.45 2.93 -8.11
CA PRO A 98 -8.09 2.79 -9.42
C PRO A 98 -7.28 3.41 -10.57
N GLY A 99 -6.61 4.54 -10.30
CA GLY A 99 -5.73 5.20 -11.26
C GLY A 99 -4.52 4.35 -11.63
N GLU A 100 -3.90 3.69 -10.65
CA GLU A 100 -2.81 2.72 -10.88
C GLU A 100 -3.26 1.59 -11.80
N LYS A 101 -4.44 1.01 -11.54
CA LYS A 101 -5.02 -0.03 -12.40
C LYS A 101 -5.24 0.47 -13.83
N VAL A 102 -5.81 1.67 -13.99
CA VAL A 102 -6.04 2.26 -15.32
C VAL A 102 -4.71 2.49 -16.06
N MET A 103 -3.66 2.95 -15.37
CA MET A 103 -2.34 3.11 -15.97
C MET A 103 -1.74 1.77 -16.41
N VAL A 104 -1.85 0.72 -15.59
CA VAL A 104 -1.39 -0.63 -15.97
C VAL A 104 -2.13 -1.14 -17.21
N ASP A 105 -3.45 -0.96 -17.27
CA ASP A 105 -4.24 -1.36 -18.44
C ASP A 105 -3.82 -0.60 -19.70
N GLU A 106 -3.61 0.70 -19.57
CA GLU A 106 -3.23 1.58 -20.69
C GLU A 106 -1.83 1.24 -21.22
N ILE A 107 -0.85 1.08 -20.32
CA ILE A 107 0.49 0.59 -20.66
C ILE A 107 0.38 -0.72 -21.43
N GLY A 108 -0.45 -1.66 -20.96
CA GLY A 108 -0.65 -2.93 -21.65
C GLY A 108 -1.26 -2.77 -23.04
N ARG A 109 -2.26 -1.90 -23.19
CA ARG A 109 -2.91 -1.61 -24.47
C ARG A 109 -1.93 -1.00 -25.47
N GLU A 110 -1.16 -0.01 -25.04
CA GLU A 110 -0.22 0.72 -25.88
C GLU A 110 1.01 -0.12 -26.25
N TYR A 111 1.48 -0.99 -25.35
CA TYR A 111 2.50 -2.00 -25.68
C TYR A 111 2.06 -2.91 -26.83
N LEU A 112 0.81 -3.36 -26.84
CA LEU A 112 0.27 -4.21 -27.90
C LEU A 112 0.16 -3.47 -29.25
N LEU A 113 0.00 -2.15 -29.21
CA LEU A 113 -0.02 -1.29 -30.41
C LEU A 113 1.39 -0.87 -30.86
N GLY A 114 2.44 -1.25 -30.11
CA GLY A 114 3.81 -0.84 -30.37
C GLY A 114 4.07 0.64 -30.15
N TRP A 115 3.25 1.30 -29.32
CA TRP A 115 3.39 2.72 -28.99
C TRP A 115 4.42 2.93 -27.88
N GLU A 116 4.96 4.15 -27.80
CA GLU A 116 5.86 4.54 -26.71
C GLU A 116 5.04 4.86 -25.46
N VAL A 117 5.37 4.20 -24.35
CA VAL A 117 4.60 4.24 -23.08
C VAL A 117 5.36 4.87 -21.91
N LEU A 118 6.40 5.65 -22.21
CA LEU A 118 7.34 6.14 -21.18
C LEU A 118 6.65 7.05 -20.16
N GLY A 119 5.68 7.86 -20.58
CA GLY A 119 4.96 8.80 -19.72
C GLY A 119 4.07 8.09 -18.71
N GLU A 120 3.34 7.09 -19.17
CA GLU A 120 2.41 6.25 -18.40
C GLU A 120 3.17 5.49 -17.32
N TRP A 121 4.37 4.97 -17.65
CA TRP A 121 5.27 4.38 -16.66
C TRP A 121 5.65 5.36 -15.56
N ILE A 122 6.05 6.58 -15.91
CA ILE A 122 6.43 7.61 -14.92
C ILE A 122 5.24 7.88 -13.98
N ILE A 123 4.04 8.05 -14.51
CA ILE A 123 2.82 8.29 -13.72
C ILE A 123 2.55 7.11 -12.78
N LEU A 124 2.61 5.87 -13.29
CA LEU A 124 2.42 4.67 -12.48
C LEU A 124 3.43 4.60 -11.31
N TYR A 125 4.71 4.83 -11.57
CA TYR A 125 5.74 4.81 -10.50
C TYR A 125 5.55 5.93 -9.48
N ILE A 126 5.05 7.10 -9.88
CA ILE A 126 4.70 8.17 -8.94
C ILE A 126 3.61 7.69 -7.99
N PHE A 127 2.53 7.10 -8.51
CA PHE A 127 1.45 6.56 -7.66
C PHE A 127 1.95 5.45 -6.73
N LEU A 128 2.69 4.46 -7.25
CA LEU A 128 3.27 3.39 -6.44
C LEU A 128 4.23 3.92 -5.37
N THR A 129 4.99 4.97 -5.65
CA THR A 129 5.90 5.60 -4.68
C THR A 129 5.13 6.33 -3.58
N ILE A 130 4.05 7.02 -3.94
CA ILE A 130 3.13 7.66 -2.99
C ILE A 130 2.52 6.59 -2.07
N GLN A 131 2.03 5.49 -2.65
CA GLN A 131 1.48 4.34 -1.93
C GLN A 131 2.51 3.72 -0.96
N LEU A 132 3.73 3.48 -1.44
CA LEU A 132 4.81 2.94 -0.62
C LEU A 132 5.16 3.88 0.55
N THR A 133 5.20 5.19 0.28
CA THR A 133 5.46 6.20 1.30
C THR A 133 4.40 6.17 2.39
N TYR A 134 3.12 6.06 2.01
CA TYR A 134 2.02 5.91 2.96
C TYR A 134 2.17 4.65 3.83
N ASN A 135 2.44 3.51 3.20
CA ASN A 135 2.66 2.24 3.90
C ASN A 135 3.78 2.36 4.95
N LEU A 136 4.90 2.99 4.58
CA LEU A 136 6.04 3.22 5.49
C LEU A 136 5.68 4.17 6.64
N VAL A 137 4.91 5.23 6.39
CA VAL A 137 4.45 6.15 7.44
C VAL A 137 3.60 5.41 8.47
N ILE A 138 2.62 4.60 8.04
CA ILE A 138 1.79 3.80 8.95
C ILE A 138 2.63 2.78 9.71
N LEU A 139 3.53 2.07 9.03
CA LEU A 139 4.41 1.08 9.67
C LEU A 139 5.28 1.72 10.76
N LEU A 140 5.86 2.90 10.49
CA LEU A 140 6.64 3.66 11.46
C LEU A 140 5.80 4.12 12.66
N GLN A 141 4.57 4.58 12.42
CA GLN A 141 3.65 4.96 13.50
C GLN A 141 3.30 3.77 14.39
N LEU A 142 3.00 2.62 13.80
CA LEU A 142 2.70 1.40 14.53
C LEU A 142 3.92 0.91 15.31
N PHE A 143 5.12 0.93 14.72
CA PHE A 143 6.36 0.55 15.39
C PHE A 143 6.67 1.44 16.60
N ARG A 144 6.52 2.76 16.46
CA ARG A 144 6.68 3.72 17.57
C ARG A 144 5.66 3.47 18.68
N ALA A 145 4.41 3.17 18.32
CA ALA A 145 3.38 2.82 19.29
C ALA A 145 3.69 1.49 20.03
N CYS A 146 4.30 0.51 19.36
CA CYS A 146 4.75 -0.74 19.97
C CYS A 146 5.82 -0.48 21.04
N ASN A 147 6.86 0.26 20.67
CA ASN A 147 7.99 0.54 21.54
C ASN A 147 7.58 1.37 22.76
N ALA A 148 6.65 2.32 22.60
CA ALA A 148 6.11 3.09 23.70
C ALA A 148 5.35 2.20 24.72
N GLN A 149 4.61 1.19 24.26
CA GLN A 149 3.93 0.24 25.16
C GLN A 149 4.91 -0.66 25.92
N TYR A 150 6.02 -1.04 25.27
CA TYR A 150 7.08 -1.84 25.87
C TYR A 150 7.85 -1.05 26.95
N GLY A 151 8.15 0.23 26.69
CA GLY A 151 8.81 1.13 27.65
C GLY A 151 7.96 1.46 28.89
N GLU A 152 6.63 1.36 28.78
CA GLU A 152 5.70 1.54 29.91
C GLU A 152 5.39 0.24 30.68
N GLY A 153 5.98 -0.91 30.30
CA GLY A 153 5.72 -2.21 30.96
C GLY A 153 4.27 -2.70 30.82
N LYS A 154 3.57 -2.31 29.74
CA LYS A 154 2.13 -2.58 29.54
C LYS A 154 1.81 -3.82 28.69
N ILE A 155 2.79 -4.71 28.47
CA ILE A 155 2.58 -5.98 27.75
C ILE A 155 3.24 -7.10 28.54
#